data_AF-A0A7S2RZL4-F1
#
_entry.id   AF-A0A7S2RZL4-F1
#
_cell.length_a   1.000
_cell.length_b   1.000
_cell.length_c   1.000
_cell.angle_alpha   90.00
_cell.angle_beta   90.00
_cell.angle_gamma   90.00
#
_symmetry.space_group_name_H-M   'P 1'
#
loop_
_entity.id
_entity.type
_entity.pdbx_description
1 polymer ?
#
loop_
_entity_poly.entity_id
_entity_poly.type
_entity_poly.pdbx_seq_one_letter_code
_entity_poly.pdbx_strand_id
1 'polypeptide(L)'
;MFRRALCSFGRAGRSQLRPRAPCVGFSGRGYLNVPRASLVSIVGPERGFCTFTPEMGRAVTAEQAVGVAETILMYLECGIPGEELDKIRAAEDELISTRVRKMLSIFVSTQLHVIVPFGFEGTQQAIEEYGVAQHQTLQGMKPDDPLIEELKKVMIETWTVMLHRAFGIESLPQMTLDQVRQAAAMLGSRFQDPEFLEKVGQKYSSELRSLVESKDMDKAHDELQMMIVPLYLSVIEEMKLDGMAADELGFVQLQTVINQNMSDQIIAQNIQAGFMSIAAKAPLQQG
;
A
#
# COMPACT_ATOMS: atom_id res chain seq x y z
N MET A 1 -36.74 -35.02 -9.24
CA MET A 1 -36.35 -36.30 -8.62
C MET A 1 -35.23 -36.01 -7.62
N PHE A 2 -35.44 -36.41 -6.36
CA PHE A 2 -34.52 -36.56 -5.21
C PHE A 2 -33.52 -35.43 -4.87
N ARG A 3 -33.74 -34.58 -3.85
CA ARG A 3 -33.69 -34.74 -2.36
C ARG A 3 -32.28 -34.85 -1.73
N ARG A 4 -31.95 -33.80 -0.96
CA ARG A 4 -31.41 -33.73 0.43
C ARG A 4 -30.17 -34.57 0.81
N ALA A 5 -29.20 -33.92 1.47
CA ALA A 5 -28.89 -34.18 2.89
C ALA A 5 -28.02 -33.08 3.53
N LEU A 6 -28.56 -32.49 4.60
CA LEU A 6 -27.84 -31.82 5.69
C LEU A 6 -27.11 -32.87 6.54
N CYS A 7 -25.96 -32.52 7.10
CA CYS A 7 -25.52 -33.06 8.39
C CYS A 7 -24.70 -32.03 9.16
N SER A 8 -25.28 -31.60 10.27
CA SER A 8 -24.74 -30.81 11.36
C SER A 8 -24.19 -31.72 12.48
N PHE A 9 -23.03 -31.42 13.04
CA PHE A 9 -22.52 -31.78 14.37
C PHE A 9 -21.29 -30.87 14.61
N GLY A 10 -20.97 -30.28 15.76
CA GLY A 10 -21.48 -30.28 17.13
C GLY A 10 -20.55 -29.37 17.94
N ARG A 11 -21.09 -28.67 18.94
CA ARG A 11 -20.37 -27.73 19.82
C ARG A 11 -19.36 -28.42 20.74
N ALA A 12 -18.30 -27.67 21.08
CA ALA A 12 -17.86 -27.29 22.44
C ALA A 12 -16.35 -27.50 22.69
N GLY A 13 -15.65 -26.40 22.99
CA GLY A 13 -14.29 -26.42 23.50
C GLY A 13 -13.84 -25.00 23.86
N ARG A 14 -14.12 -24.58 25.09
CA ARG A 14 -13.54 -23.37 25.69
C ARG A 14 -12.05 -23.58 25.89
N SER A 15 -11.21 -22.66 25.42
CA SER A 15 -9.91 -22.40 26.01
C SER A 15 -9.70 -20.90 26.11
N GLN A 16 -9.44 -20.47 27.35
CA GLN A 16 -9.12 -19.11 27.74
C GLN A 16 -7.75 -18.75 27.16
N LEU A 17 -7.67 -17.66 26.39
CA LEU A 17 -6.41 -16.97 26.14
C LEU A 17 -6.55 -15.51 26.56
N ARG A 18 -5.55 -15.09 27.33
CA ARG A 18 -5.43 -13.82 28.06
C ARG A 18 -5.40 -12.62 27.09
N PRO A 19 -5.78 -11.41 27.56
CA PRO A 19 -5.77 -10.22 26.74
C PRO A 19 -4.33 -9.78 26.44
N ARG A 20 -4.02 -9.53 25.16
CA ARG A 20 -2.85 -8.74 24.76
C ARG A 20 -3.19 -7.26 24.95
N ALA A 21 -2.27 -6.55 25.59
CA ALA A 21 -2.32 -5.11 25.82
C ALA A 21 -2.20 -4.32 24.48
N PRO A 22 -2.71 -3.07 24.43
CA PRO A 22 -2.88 -2.30 23.20
C PRO A 22 -1.56 -1.73 22.66
N CYS A 23 -1.42 -1.72 21.34
CA CYS A 23 -0.37 -0.97 20.64
C CYS A 23 -0.76 0.52 20.61
N VAL A 24 0.14 1.35 21.15
CA VAL A 24 -0.03 2.80 21.28
C VAL A 24 0.27 3.48 19.95
N GLY A 25 -0.55 4.48 19.64
CA GLY A 25 -0.52 5.25 18.40
C GLY A 25 0.61 6.28 18.28
N PHE A 26 0.72 6.71 17.03
CA PHE A 26 1.56 7.73 16.42
C PHE A 26 1.41 9.11 17.08
N SER A 27 2.52 9.78 17.43
CA SER A 27 2.56 11.23 17.67
C SER A 27 3.92 11.79 17.22
N GLY A 28 3.89 12.97 16.59
CA GLY A 28 5.08 13.61 16.04
C GLY A 28 5.82 14.54 17.01
N ARG A 29 7.10 14.75 16.65
CA ARG A 29 8.09 15.78 17.08
C ARG A 29 8.89 15.56 18.37
N GLY A 30 10.22 15.73 18.26
CA GLY A 30 11.05 16.34 19.32
C GLY A 30 12.40 15.64 19.60
N TYR A 31 13.51 16.35 19.38
CA TYR A 31 14.88 16.00 19.77
C TYR A 31 15.05 15.83 21.29
N LEU A 32 15.87 14.87 21.76
CA LEU A 32 16.89 15.01 22.82
C LEU A 32 17.69 13.71 23.05
N ASN A 33 18.85 13.86 23.69
CA ASN A 33 20.06 13.07 23.58
C ASN A 33 20.40 12.33 24.91
N VAL A 34 21.15 11.21 24.82
CA VAL A 34 21.99 10.47 25.81
C VAL A 34 21.37 9.77 27.05
N PRO A 35 22.05 8.82 27.78
CA PRO A 35 23.09 7.81 27.45
C PRO A 35 22.82 6.35 27.99
N ARG A 36 23.71 5.41 27.59
CA ARG A 36 23.91 4.00 28.04
C ARG A 36 23.72 3.69 29.55
N ALA A 37 23.22 2.47 29.85
CA ALA A 37 23.82 1.59 30.87
C ALA A 37 23.41 0.11 30.69
N SER A 38 24.41 -0.77 30.78
CA SER A 38 24.36 -2.24 30.75
C SER A 38 23.55 -2.86 31.88
N LEU A 39 23.03 -4.07 31.66
CA LEU A 39 23.02 -5.13 32.67
C LEU A 39 23.14 -6.53 32.04
N VAL A 40 23.80 -7.39 32.78
CA VAL A 40 24.51 -8.62 32.39
C VAL A 40 23.67 -9.87 32.68
N SER A 41 23.69 -10.81 31.73
CA SER A 41 23.68 -12.30 31.79
C SER A 41 22.57 -13.05 32.55
N ILE A 42 22.08 -14.15 31.94
CA ILE A 42 22.15 -15.53 32.49
C ILE A 42 21.94 -16.57 31.36
N VAL A 43 22.63 -17.69 31.54
CA VAL A 43 22.98 -18.85 30.70
C VAL A 43 21.81 -19.74 30.23
N GLY A 44 21.95 -20.29 29.01
CA GLY A 44 21.34 -21.55 28.56
C GLY A 44 21.91 -22.01 27.20
N PRO A 45 22.40 -23.26 27.03
CA PRO A 45 22.90 -23.74 25.75
C PRO A 45 21.76 -24.37 24.95
N GLU A 46 21.01 -23.56 24.23
CA GLU A 46 19.99 -24.04 23.29
C GLU A 46 20.34 -23.61 21.86
N ARG A 47 20.11 -24.55 20.94
CA ARG A 47 20.42 -24.53 19.51
C ARG A 47 20.37 -23.11 18.93
N GLY A 48 21.52 -22.67 18.43
CA GLY A 48 21.72 -21.32 17.88
C GLY A 48 20.81 -21.05 16.69
N PHE A 49 19.58 -20.63 16.97
CA PHE A 49 18.93 -19.63 16.15
C PHE A 49 19.78 -18.38 16.27
N CYS A 50 20.42 -17.99 15.16
CA CYS A 50 21.02 -16.67 15.06
C CYS A 50 19.90 -15.65 15.28
N THR A 51 19.72 -15.19 16.51
CA THR A 51 18.93 -14.01 16.81
C THR A 51 19.66 -12.85 16.16
N PHE A 52 19.24 -12.50 14.96
CA PHE A 52 19.68 -11.30 14.28
C PHE A 52 19.17 -10.14 15.14
N THR A 53 20.06 -9.52 15.91
CA THR A 53 19.74 -8.26 16.58
C THR A 53 19.87 -7.17 15.53
N PRO A 54 18.76 -6.54 15.09
CA PRO A 54 18.84 -5.44 14.15
C PRO A 54 19.59 -4.28 14.80
N GLU A 55 20.72 -3.89 14.23
CA GLU A 55 21.37 -2.62 14.57
C GLU A 55 20.52 -1.49 13.97
N MET A 56 19.80 -0.75 14.83
CA MET A 56 19.11 0.48 14.40
C MET A 56 20.13 1.49 13.88
N GLY A 57 19.95 1.93 12.63
CA GLY A 57 20.82 2.89 11.94
C GLY A 57 21.53 2.37 10.70
N ARG A 58 21.06 1.28 10.08
CA ARG A 58 21.69 0.73 8.88
C ARG A 58 21.40 1.59 7.65
N ALA A 59 22.45 2.23 7.14
CA ALA A 59 22.39 2.88 5.83
C ALA A 59 22.30 1.80 4.74
N VAL A 60 21.29 1.90 3.88
CA VAL A 60 21.20 1.13 2.64
C VAL A 60 22.15 1.78 1.64
N THR A 61 22.99 1.04 0.93
CA THR A 61 23.77 1.65 -0.17
C THR A 61 22.91 1.80 -1.42
N ALA A 62 23.30 2.67 -2.35
CA ALA A 62 22.56 2.84 -3.61
C ALA A 62 22.48 1.53 -4.40
N GLU A 63 23.56 0.76 -4.41
CA GLU A 63 23.63 -0.57 -5.04
C GLU A 63 22.69 -1.57 -4.36
N GLN A 64 22.57 -1.52 -3.03
CA GLN A 64 21.60 -2.35 -2.30
C GLN A 64 20.16 -1.95 -2.65
N ALA A 65 19.87 -0.65 -2.74
CA ALA A 65 18.55 -0.18 -3.13
C ALA A 65 18.15 -0.63 -4.55
N VAL A 66 19.09 -0.56 -5.50
CA VAL A 66 18.89 -1.09 -6.86
C VAL A 66 18.69 -2.60 -6.82
N GLY A 67 19.56 -3.35 -6.14
CA GLY A 67 19.46 -4.80 -6.06
C GLY A 67 18.17 -5.30 -5.40
N VAL A 68 17.66 -4.59 -4.40
CA VAL A 68 16.32 -4.85 -3.81
C VAL A 68 15.23 -4.62 -4.85
N ALA A 69 15.26 -3.50 -5.57
CA ALA A 69 14.27 -3.17 -6.58
C ALA A 69 14.26 -4.19 -7.73
N GLU A 70 15.43 -4.57 -8.24
CA GLU A 70 15.58 -5.59 -9.29
C GLU A 70 15.08 -6.96 -8.82
N THR A 71 15.38 -7.33 -7.57
CA THR A 71 14.91 -8.60 -7.00
C THR A 71 13.39 -8.61 -6.88
N ILE A 72 12.77 -7.50 -6.46
CA ILE A 72 11.31 -7.36 -6.43
C ILE A 72 10.73 -7.52 -7.83
N LEU A 73 11.28 -6.81 -8.82
CA LEU A 73 10.86 -6.90 -10.22
C LEU A 73 10.94 -8.36 -10.71
N MET A 74 12.06 -9.04 -10.50
CA MET A 74 12.25 -10.44 -10.87
C MET A 74 11.18 -11.36 -10.26
N TYR A 75 10.82 -11.19 -8.98
CA TYR A 75 9.76 -11.97 -8.35
C TYR A 75 8.37 -11.70 -8.95
N LEU A 76 8.11 -10.46 -9.37
CA LEU A 76 6.86 -10.08 -10.03
C LEU A 76 6.79 -10.55 -11.48
N GLU A 77 7.92 -10.74 -12.15
CA GLU A 77 8.03 -11.25 -13.52
C GLU A 77 7.97 -12.78 -13.59
N CYS A 78 8.71 -13.47 -12.72
CA CYS A 78 8.95 -14.91 -12.87
C CYS A 78 8.58 -15.74 -11.63
N GLY A 79 8.18 -15.12 -10.53
CA GLY A 79 7.86 -15.79 -9.27
C GLY A 79 6.37 -16.04 -9.03
N ILE A 80 6.08 -16.67 -7.88
CA ILE A 80 4.71 -16.85 -7.36
C ILE A 80 3.94 -15.52 -7.30
N PRO A 81 4.51 -14.38 -6.86
CA PRO A 81 3.82 -13.10 -6.90
C PRO A 81 3.28 -12.74 -8.29
N GLY A 82 4.05 -13.05 -9.34
CA GLY A 82 3.62 -12.87 -10.73
C GLY A 82 2.40 -13.72 -11.08
N GLU A 83 2.40 -15.00 -10.72
CA GLU A 83 1.25 -15.90 -10.95
C GLU A 83 -0.01 -15.42 -10.21
N GLU A 84 0.14 -14.87 -9.00
CA GLU A 84 -0.97 -14.27 -8.25
C GLU A 84 -1.50 -12.99 -8.91
N LEU A 85 -0.65 -12.18 -9.54
CA LEU A 85 -1.10 -11.03 -10.35
C LEU A 85 -1.92 -11.49 -11.56
N ASP A 86 -1.51 -12.56 -12.23
CA ASP A 86 -2.28 -13.11 -13.37
C ASP A 86 -3.67 -13.62 -12.93
N LYS A 87 -3.78 -14.15 -11.70
CA LYS A 87 -5.08 -14.54 -11.13
C LYS A 87 -6.00 -13.34 -10.91
N ILE A 88 -5.45 -12.18 -10.53
CA ILE A 88 -6.24 -10.93 -10.41
C ILE A 88 -6.79 -10.50 -11.77
N ARG A 89 -6.04 -10.71 -12.85
CA ARG A 89 -6.50 -10.42 -14.21
C ARG A 89 -7.61 -11.37 -14.65
N ALA A 90 -7.52 -12.64 -14.30
CA ALA A 90 -8.54 -13.63 -14.62
C ALA A 90 -9.85 -13.43 -13.82
N ALA A 91 -9.81 -12.73 -12.69
CA ALA A 91 -10.95 -12.44 -11.83
C ALA A 91 -11.71 -11.16 -12.29
N GLU A 92 -12.20 -11.15 -13.52
CA GLU A 92 -12.92 -10.00 -14.12
C GLU A 92 -14.27 -9.72 -13.44
N ASP A 93 -14.83 -10.67 -12.69
CA ASP A 93 -16.08 -10.55 -11.94
C ASP A 93 -15.91 -9.88 -10.57
N GLU A 94 -14.68 -9.70 -10.10
CA GLU A 94 -14.38 -8.98 -8.86
C GLU A 94 -14.40 -7.45 -9.06
N LEU A 95 -14.78 -6.73 -8.01
CA LEU A 95 -14.74 -5.27 -7.99
C LEU A 95 -13.32 -4.76 -8.29
N ILE A 96 -13.22 -3.67 -9.06
CA ILE A 96 -11.93 -3.05 -9.36
C ILE A 96 -11.16 -2.66 -8.10
N SER A 97 -11.85 -2.21 -7.04
CA SER A 97 -11.23 -1.89 -5.74
C SER A 97 -10.56 -3.11 -5.10
N THR A 98 -11.24 -4.26 -5.09
CA THR A 98 -10.71 -5.53 -4.59
C THR A 98 -9.47 -5.96 -5.38
N ARG A 99 -9.53 -5.86 -6.71
CA ARG A 99 -8.41 -6.21 -7.60
C ARG A 99 -7.18 -5.31 -7.37
N VAL A 100 -7.38 -4.00 -7.26
CA VAL A 100 -6.32 -3.04 -6.94
C VAL A 100 -5.71 -3.31 -5.57
N ARG A 101 -6.53 -3.56 -4.54
CA ARG A 101 -6.05 -3.89 -3.20
C ARG A 101 -5.22 -5.18 -3.19
N LYS A 102 -5.70 -6.24 -3.88
CA LYS A 102 -4.94 -7.50 -4.02
C LYS A 102 -3.60 -7.29 -4.73
N MET A 103 -3.58 -6.49 -5.81
CA MET A 103 -2.33 -6.16 -6.52
C MET A 103 -1.33 -5.49 -5.58
N LEU A 104 -1.76 -4.47 -4.83
CA LEU A 104 -0.90 -3.76 -3.87
C LEU A 104 -0.45 -4.69 -2.72
N SER A 105 -1.33 -5.57 -2.25
CA SER A 105 -0.99 -6.54 -1.20
C SER A 105 0.11 -7.52 -1.65
N ILE A 106 0.05 -8.01 -2.89
CA ILE A 106 1.12 -8.86 -3.47
C ILE A 106 2.44 -8.10 -3.53
N PHE A 107 2.41 -6.84 -3.98
CA PHE A 107 3.60 -6.01 -4.05
C PHE A 107 4.23 -5.78 -2.67
N VAL A 108 3.44 -5.37 -1.68
CA VAL A 108 3.89 -5.15 -0.30
C VAL A 108 4.44 -6.45 0.31
N SER A 109 3.77 -7.58 0.10
CA SER A 109 4.24 -8.88 0.57
C SER A 109 5.58 -9.28 -0.08
N THR A 110 5.75 -8.95 -1.36
CA THR A 110 6.99 -9.21 -2.09
C THR A 110 8.12 -8.33 -1.54
N GLN A 111 7.85 -7.04 -1.30
CA GLN A 111 8.81 -6.13 -0.65
C GLN A 111 9.26 -6.66 0.71
N LEU A 112 8.32 -7.05 1.58
CA LEU A 112 8.64 -7.65 2.89
C LEU A 112 9.55 -8.86 2.77
N HIS A 113 9.29 -9.73 1.80
CA HIS A 113 10.11 -10.91 1.59
C HIS A 113 11.54 -10.56 1.15
N VAL A 114 11.68 -9.57 0.26
CA VAL A 114 12.97 -9.20 -0.34
C VAL A 114 13.86 -8.38 0.61
N ILE A 115 13.29 -7.54 1.48
CA ILE A 115 14.09 -6.68 2.37
C ILE A 115 14.71 -7.45 3.57
N VAL A 116 14.15 -8.60 3.94
CA VAL A 116 14.62 -9.38 5.11
C VAL A 116 16.10 -9.80 4.99
N PRO A 117 16.58 -10.35 3.85
CA PRO A 117 18.00 -10.60 3.63
C PRO A 117 18.93 -9.39 3.81
N PHE A 118 18.42 -8.17 3.67
CA PHE A 118 19.18 -6.93 3.85
C PHE A 118 19.20 -6.45 5.31
N GLY A 119 18.61 -7.24 6.22
CA GLY A 119 18.61 -6.99 7.66
C GLY A 119 17.44 -6.16 8.17
N PHE A 120 16.41 -5.95 7.35
CA PHE A 120 15.14 -5.38 7.77
C PHE A 120 14.25 -6.46 8.38
N GLU A 121 13.36 -6.07 9.30
CA GLU A 121 12.37 -7.01 9.83
C GLU A 121 11.30 -7.35 8.76
N GLY A 122 10.65 -8.50 8.89
CA GLY A 122 9.53 -8.89 8.03
C GLY A 122 8.20 -8.22 8.43
N THR A 123 8.23 -6.93 8.81
CA THR A 123 7.07 -6.18 9.32
C THR A 123 6.73 -4.99 8.44
N GLN A 124 5.48 -4.53 8.45
CA GLN A 124 5.07 -3.36 7.66
C GLN A 124 5.89 -2.10 8.03
N GLN A 125 6.21 -1.93 9.32
CA GLN A 125 7.08 -0.85 9.79
C GLN A 125 8.47 -0.90 9.11
N ALA A 126 9.00 -2.09 8.85
CA ALA A 126 10.29 -2.25 8.20
C ALA A 126 10.30 -1.79 6.73
N ILE A 127 9.15 -1.80 6.04
CA ILE A 127 9.05 -1.17 4.71
C ILE A 127 9.23 0.34 4.81
N GLU A 128 8.63 0.97 5.83
CA GLU A 128 8.78 2.40 6.06
C GLU A 128 10.23 2.75 6.41
N GLU A 129 10.85 1.95 7.30
CA GLU A 129 12.26 2.11 7.66
C GLU A 129 13.19 1.93 6.44
N TYR A 130 12.93 0.93 5.61
CA TYR A 130 13.64 0.73 4.34
C TYR A 130 13.45 1.93 3.41
N GLY A 131 12.22 2.42 3.26
CA GLY A 131 11.93 3.60 2.44
C GLY A 131 12.65 4.86 2.92
N VAL A 132 12.72 5.08 4.24
CA VAL A 132 13.49 6.18 4.83
C VAL A 132 14.98 6.02 4.56
N ALA A 133 15.54 4.82 4.75
CA ALA A 133 16.95 4.55 4.49
C ALA A 133 17.30 4.72 3.00
N GLN A 134 16.46 4.24 2.09
CA GLN A 134 16.59 4.45 0.66
C GLN A 134 16.55 5.95 0.32
N HIS A 135 15.59 6.69 0.87
CA HIS A 135 15.47 8.13 0.62
C HIS A 135 16.69 8.92 1.11
N GLN A 136 17.19 8.62 2.32
CA GLN A 136 18.41 9.25 2.86
C GLN A 136 19.63 9.00 1.97
N THR A 137 19.72 7.80 1.40
CA THR A 137 20.78 7.42 0.48
C THR A 137 20.73 8.26 -0.79
N LEU A 138 19.54 8.39 -1.39
CA LEU A 138 19.34 9.17 -2.60
C LEU A 138 19.60 10.67 -2.40
N GLN A 139 19.27 11.23 -1.23
CA GLN A 139 19.55 12.63 -0.90
C GLN A 139 21.06 12.96 -0.87
N GLY A 140 21.92 11.97 -0.59
CA GLY A 140 23.37 12.13 -0.58
C GLY A 140 24.02 12.04 -1.97
N MET A 141 23.26 11.67 -3.01
CA MET A 141 23.77 11.40 -4.34
C MET A 141 23.57 12.58 -5.30
N LYS A 142 24.33 12.60 -6.40
CA LYS A 142 24.17 13.62 -7.45
C LYS A 142 22.91 13.32 -8.27
N PRO A 143 22.15 14.33 -8.73
CA PRO A 143 20.94 14.10 -9.54
C PRO A 143 21.14 13.23 -10.77
N ASP A 144 22.31 13.33 -11.43
CA ASP A 144 22.66 12.59 -12.64
C ASP A 144 23.45 11.29 -12.37
N ASP A 145 23.40 10.78 -11.14
CA ASP A 145 24.10 9.55 -10.78
C ASP A 145 23.43 8.34 -11.49
N PRO A 146 24.20 7.49 -12.20
CA PRO A 146 23.65 6.35 -12.94
C PRO A 146 22.80 5.41 -12.10
N LEU A 147 23.10 5.25 -10.80
CA LEU A 147 22.34 4.37 -9.92
C LEU A 147 20.95 4.95 -9.57
N ILE A 148 20.81 6.29 -9.53
CA ILE A 148 19.50 6.92 -9.34
C ILE A 148 18.64 6.67 -10.58
N GLU A 149 19.21 6.84 -11.77
CA GLU A 149 18.48 6.61 -13.02
C GLU A 149 18.10 5.14 -13.19
N GLU A 150 18.98 4.20 -12.84
CA GLU A 150 18.64 2.77 -12.86
C GLU A 150 17.55 2.46 -11.83
N LEU A 151 17.63 2.99 -10.60
CA LEU A 151 16.58 2.79 -9.60
C LEU A 151 15.22 3.30 -10.08
N LYS A 152 15.17 4.51 -10.67
CA LYS A 152 13.93 5.07 -11.25
C LYS A 152 13.38 4.17 -12.35
N LYS A 153 14.25 3.69 -13.25
CA LYS A 153 13.88 2.80 -14.34
C LYS A 153 13.27 1.50 -13.81
N VAL A 154 13.94 0.82 -12.87
CA VAL A 154 13.45 -0.43 -12.27
C VAL A 154 12.12 -0.21 -11.55
N MET A 155 11.93 0.92 -10.88
CA MET A 155 10.65 1.26 -10.24
C MET A 155 9.52 1.45 -11.27
N ILE A 156 9.79 2.11 -12.40
CA ILE A 156 8.82 2.27 -13.50
C ILE A 156 8.49 0.92 -14.13
N GLU A 157 9.50 0.09 -14.39
CA GLU A 157 9.33 -1.28 -14.91
C GLU A 157 8.50 -2.14 -13.96
N THR A 158 8.75 -2.04 -12.65
CA THR A 158 7.98 -2.73 -11.61
C THR A 158 6.49 -2.39 -11.68
N TRP A 159 6.16 -1.09 -11.76
CA TRP A 159 4.76 -0.68 -11.94
C TRP A 159 4.16 -1.17 -13.25
N THR A 160 4.94 -1.13 -14.32
CA THR A 160 4.52 -1.61 -15.65
C THR A 160 4.18 -3.09 -15.61
N VAL A 161 5.04 -3.93 -15.02
CA VAL A 161 4.81 -5.37 -14.84
C VAL A 161 3.58 -5.62 -13.98
N MET A 162 3.43 -4.92 -12.85
CA MET A 162 2.25 -5.07 -11.98
C MET A 162 0.94 -4.77 -12.72
N LEU A 163 0.89 -3.65 -13.43
CA LEU A 163 -0.30 -3.22 -14.17
C LEU A 163 -0.60 -4.11 -15.37
N HIS A 164 0.44 -4.52 -16.11
CA HIS A 164 0.28 -5.43 -17.24
C HIS A 164 -0.27 -6.78 -16.78
N ARG A 165 0.28 -7.34 -15.70
CA ARG A 165 -0.14 -8.66 -15.20
C ARG A 165 -1.52 -8.62 -14.54
N ALA A 166 -1.81 -7.64 -13.69
CA ALA A 166 -3.07 -7.57 -12.94
C ALA A 166 -4.26 -7.03 -13.75
N PHE A 167 -4.01 -6.14 -14.72
CA PHE A 167 -5.05 -5.41 -15.44
C PHE A 167 -4.92 -5.45 -16.97
N GLY A 168 -3.84 -6.02 -17.52
CA GLY A 168 -3.60 -6.00 -18.96
C GLY A 168 -3.23 -4.62 -19.51
N ILE A 169 -2.83 -3.67 -18.65
CA ILE A 169 -2.43 -2.32 -19.07
C ILE A 169 -0.98 -2.38 -19.56
N GLU A 170 -0.77 -2.22 -20.86
CA GLU A 170 0.58 -2.30 -21.48
C GLU A 170 1.43 -1.05 -21.21
N SER A 171 0.81 0.12 -21.12
CA SER A 171 1.51 1.37 -20.85
C SER A 171 0.62 2.36 -20.10
N LEU A 172 1.26 3.21 -19.31
CA LEU A 172 0.61 4.35 -18.68
C LEU A 172 0.59 5.54 -19.65
N PRO A 173 -0.49 6.32 -19.69
CA PRO A 173 -0.54 7.53 -20.49
C PRO A 173 0.51 8.53 -19.99
N GLN A 174 1.19 9.20 -20.93
CA GLN A 174 2.16 10.23 -20.59
C GLN A 174 1.43 11.52 -20.18
N MET A 175 1.48 11.83 -18.89
CA MET A 175 0.98 13.09 -18.35
C MET A 175 2.15 14.01 -18.00
N THR A 176 2.02 15.28 -18.36
CA THR A 176 2.93 16.32 -17.87
C THR A 176 2.73 16.53 -16.38
N LEU A 177 3.77 16.95 -15.66
CA LEU A 177 3.68 17.19 -14.21
C LEU A 177 2.55 18.17 -13.85
N ASP A 178 2.30 19.18 -14.68
CA ASP A 178 1.23 20.15 -14.45
C ASP A 178 -0.16 19.53 -14.62
N GLN A 179 -0.34 18.61 -15.57
CA GLN A 179 -1.58 17.82 -15.69
C GLN A 179 -1.78 16.93 -14.45
N VAL A 180 -0.72 16.28 -13.95
CA VAL A 180 -0.84 15.45 -12.74
C VAL A 180 -1.19 16.29 -11.52
N ARG A 181 -0.57 17.47 -11.36
CA ARG A 181 -0.91 18.44 -10.30
C ARG A 181 -2.36 18.91 -10.40
N GLN A 182 -2.84 19.22 -11.61
CA GLN A 182 -4.22 19.62 -11.83
C GLN A 182 -5.20 18.49 -11.46
N ALA A 183 -4.92 17.26 -11.91
CA ALA A 183 -5.74 16.08 -11.58
C ALA A 183 -5.78 15.85 -10.06
N ALA A 184 -4.64 15.93 -9.39
CA ALA A 184 -4.53 15.79 -7.94
C ALA A 184 -5.30 16.89 -7.18
N ALA A 185 -5.23 18.14 -7.65
CA ALA A 185 -5.99 19.25 -7.06
C ALA A 185 -7.51 19.06 -7.23
N MET A 186 -7.96 18.63 -8.42
CA MET A 186 -9.38 18.34 -8.68
C MET A 186 -9.88 17.19 -7.81
N LEU A 187 -9.13 16.09 -7.72
CA LEU A 187 -9.44 14.97 -6.84
C LEU A 187 -9.47 15.40 -5.38
N GLY A 188 -8.45 16.12 -4.92
CA GLY A 188 -8.37 16.64 -3.56
C GLY A 188 -9.58 17.51 -3.20
N SER A 189 -10.02 18.37 -4.11
CA SER A 189 -11.23 19.19 -3.93
C SER A 189 -12.49 18.34 -3.86
N ARG A 190 -12.62 17.31 -4.70
CA ARG A 190 -13.78 16.42 -4.75
C ARG A 190 -13.88 15.49 -3.54
N PHE A 191 -12.74 15.05 -2.99
CA PHE A 191 -12.70 14.32 -1.71
C PHE A 191 -13.14 15.19 -0.52
N GLN A 192 -13.01 16.50 -0.65
CA GLN A 192 -13.42 17.47 0.38
C GLN A 192 -14.83 18.03 0.14
N ASP A 193 -15.51 17.61 -0.92
CA ASP A 193 -16.85 18.06 -1.23
C ASP A 193 -17.84 17.70 -0.10
N PRO A 194 -18.60 18.65 0.45
CA PRO A 194 -19.49 18.39 1.58
C PRO A 194 -20.55 17.32 1.29
N GLU A 195 -21.11 17.29 0.08
CA GLU A 195 -22.13 16.31 -0.28
C GLU A 195 -21.54 14.90 -0.37
N PHE A 196 -20.34 14.78 -0.95
CA PHE A 196 -19.60 13.52 -0.96
C PHE A 196 -19.26 13.04 0.46
N LEU A 197 -18.73 13.92 1.31
CA LEU A 197 -18.38 13.60 2.68
C LEU A 197 -19.60 13.20 3.54
N GLU A 198 -20.77 13.79 3.27
CA GLU A 198 -22.02 13.36 3.90
C GLU A 198 -22.39 11.94 3.46
N LYS A 199 -22.32 11.62 2.16
CA LYS A 199 -22.55 10.26 1.65
C LYS A 199 -21.60 9.25 2.30
N VAL A 200 -20.32 9.58 2.44
CA VAL A 200 -19.32 8.73 3.13
C VAL A 200 -19.73 8.50 4.58
N GLY A 201 -20.12 9.54 5.31
CA GLY A 201 -20.56 9.41 6.71
C GLY A 201 -21.84 8.57 6.86
N GLN A 202 -22.78 8.69 5.92
CA GLN A 202 -24.01 7.89 5.88
C GLN A 202 -23.69 6.41 5.60
N LYS A 203 -22.85 6.11 4.59
CA LYS A 203 -22.41 4.74 4.27
C LYS A 203 -21.64 4.11 5.44
N TYR A 204 -20.79 4.88 6.12
CA TYR A 204 -20.09 4.41 7.31
C TYR A 204 -21.05 4.04 8.43
N SER A 205 -22.00 4.92 8.75
CA SER A 205 -22.95 4.72 9.86
C SER A 205 -23.93 3.58 9.62
N SER A 206 -24.29 3.32 8.37
CA SER A 206 -25.28 2.31 7.99
C SER A 206 -24.68 0.93 7.74
N GLU A 207 -23.52 0.84 7.07
CA GLU A 207 -22.97 -0.42 6.57
C GLU A 207 -21.55 -0.67 7.06
N LEU A 208 -20.60 0.25 6.82
CA LEU A 208 -19.17 -0.02 7.05
C LEU A 208 -18.84 -0.24 8.51
N ARG A 209 -19.52 0.46 9.43
CA ARG A 209 -19.32 0.27 10.87
C ARG A 209 -19.53 -1.18 11.30
N SER A 210 -20.54 -1.86 10.74
CA SER A 210 -20.80 -3.26 11.05
C SER A 210 -19.67 -4.18 10.57
N LEU A 211 -19.08 -3.87 9.40
CA LEU A 211 -17.93 -4.59 8.86
C LEU A 211 -16.69 -4.40 9.76
N VAL A 212 -16.43 -3.16 10.18
CA VAL A 212 -15.34 -2.84 11.12
C VAL A 212 -15.52 -3.58 12.46
N GLU A 213 -16.72 -3.55 13.04
CA GLU A 213 -17.03 -4.26 14.30
C GLU A 213 -16.89 -5.79 14.14
N SER A 214 -17.16 -6.33 12.95
CA SER A 214 -16.95 -7.73 12.61
C SER A 214 -15.50 -8.09 12.23
N LYS A 215 -14.60 -7.10 12.19
CA LYS A 215 -13.19 -7.22 11.75
C LYS A 215 -13.01 -7.59 10.27
N ASP A 216 -14.03 -7.40 9.44
CA ASP A 216 -13.95 -7.55 7.98
C ASP A 216 -13.47 -6.23 7.35
N MET A 217 -12.22 -5.87 7.64
CA MET A 217 -11.62 -4.60 7.22
C MET A 217 -11.44 -4.51 5.71
N ASP A 218 -11.09 -5.63 5.08
CA ASP A 218 -10.89 -5.72 3.63
C ASP A 218 -12.16 -5.32 2.88
N LYS A 219 -13.30 -5.86 3.28
CA LYS A 219 -14.58 -5.51 2.66
C LYS A 219 -14.98 -4.07 2.96
N ALA A 220 -14.72 -3.58 4.18
CA ALA A 220 -14.98 -2.19 4.53
C ALA A 220 -14.16 -1.21 3.65
N HIS A 221 -12.90 -1.54 3.39
CA HIS A 221 -12.04 -0.79 2.49
C HIS A 221 -12.52 -0.86 1.03
N ASP A 222 -12.90 -2.04 0.55
CA ASP A 222 -13.38 -2.21 -0.83
C ASP A 222 -14.65 -1.39 -1.10
N GLU A 223 -15.61 -1.39 -0.17
CA GLU A 223 -16.84 -0.60 -0.25
C GLU A 223 -16.57 0.91 -0.22
N LEU A 224 -15.66 1.37 0.66
CA LEU A 224 -15.28 2.78 0.70
C LEU A 224 -14.56 3.20 -0.59
N GLN A 225 -13.67 2.36 -1.11
CA GLN A 225 -12.94 2.62 -2.35
C GLN A 225 -13.89 2.70 -3.55
N MET A 226 -14.95 1.89 -3.59
CA MET A 226 -15.97 1.98 -4.64
C MET A 226 -16.70 3.33 -4.67
N MET A 227 -16.81 4.03 -3.52
CA MET A 227 -17.34 5.40 -3.51
C MET A 227 -16.37 6.42 -4.11
N ILE A 228 -15.07 6.12 -4.09
CA ILE A 228 -14.01 7.00 -4.58
C ILE A 228 -13.83 6.87 -6.10
N VAL A 229 -14.04 5.68 -6.67
CA VAL A 229 -13.87 5.42 -8.11
C VAL A 229 -14.60 6.43 -9.00
N PRO A 230 -15.90 6.75 -8.81
CA PRO A 230 -16.61 7.73 -9.64
C PRO A 230 -15.98 9.13 -9.63
N LEU A 231 -15.28 9.52 -8.55
CA LEU A 231 -14.61 10.81 -8.47
C LEU A 231 -13.38 10.87 -9.37
N TYR A 232 -12.65 9.75 -9.51
CA TYR A 232 -11.56 9.63 -10.48
C TYR A 232 -12.08 9.67 -11.91
N LEU A 233 -13.12 8.89 -12.23
CA LEU A 233 -13.68 8.83 -13.58
C LEU A 233 -14.13 10.22 -14.06
N SER A 234 -14.80 10.97 -13.20
CA SER A 234 -15.25 12.32 -13.54
C SER A 234 -14.09 13.33 -13.66
N VAL A 235 -12.90 13.07 -13.11
CA VAL A 235 -11.71 13.92 -13.36
C VAL A 235 -11.14 13.59 -14.73
N ILE A 236 -11.08 12.31 -15.09
CA ILE A 236 -10.64 11.84 -16.42
C ILE A 236 -11.53 12.46 -17.51
N GLU A 237 -12.85 12.42 -17.33
CA GLU A 237 -13.82 13.01 -18.26
C GLU A 237 -13.66 14.53 -18.40
N GLU A 238 -13.49 15.24 -17.29
CA GLU A 238 -13.39 16.71 -17.29
C GLU A 238 -12.08 17.19 -17.91
N MET A 239 -10.97 16.52 -17.59
CA MET A 239 -9.65 16.87 -18.11
C MET A 239 -9.40 16.39 -19.54
N LYS A 240 -10.20 15.44 -20.03
CA LYS A 240 -10.03 14.81 -21.36
C LYS A 240 -8.59 14.32 -21.57
N LEU A 241 -8.10 13.53 -20.62
CA LEU A 241 -6.72 13.03 -20.64
C LEU A 241 -6.52 12.08 -21.82
N ASP A 242 -5.65 12.45 -22.76
CA ASP A 242 -5.35 11.64 -23.93
C ASP A 242 -4.81 10.26 -23.52
N GLY A 243 -5.34 9.19 -24.12
CA GLY A 243 -4.91 7.82 -23.84
C GLY A 243 -5.46 7.21 -22.55
N MET A 244 -6.39 7.89 -21.86
CA MET A 244 -7.08 7.38 -20.68
C MET A 244 -8.59 7.36 -20.89
N ALA A 245 -9.19 6.17 -20.85
CA ALA A 245 -10.64 6.04 -20.94
C ALA A 245 -11.30 6.38 -19.60
N ALA A 246 -12.53 6.91 -19.62
CA ALA A 246 -13.31 7.14 -18.41
C ALA A 246 -13.98 5.84 -17.91
N ASP A 247 -13.17 4.82 -17.65
CA ASP A 247 -13.60 3.50 -17.19
C ASP A 247 -12.75 3.02 -15.99
N GLU A 248 -13.04 1.82 -15.49
CA GLU A 248 -12.34 1.25 -14.35
C GLU A 248 -10.82 1.13 -14.56
N LEU A 249 -10.36 0.89 -15.80
CA LEU A 249 -8.94 0.84 -16.12
C LEU A 249 -8.33 2.25 -16.10
N GLY A 250 -9.04 3.25 -16.60
CA GLY A 250 -8.66 4.64 -16.48
C GLY A 250 -8.52 5.10 -15.02
N PHE A 251 -9.40 4.63 -14.14
CA PHE A 251 -9.24 4.83 -12.69
C PHE A 251 -7.90 4.28 -12.19
N VAL A 252 -7.56 3.04 -12.54
CA VAL A 252 -6.27 2.43 -12.15
C VAL A 252 -5.09 3.22 -12.73
N GLN A 253 -5.15 3.59 -14.02
CA GLN A 253 -4.11 4.37 -14.67
C GLN A 253 -3.90 5.73 -14.00
N LEU A 254 -4.96 6.49 -13.74
CA LEU A 254 -4.86 7.80 -13.08
C LEU A 254 -4.32 7.67 -11.65
N GLN A 255 -4.82 6.68 -10.90
CA GLN A 255 -4.34 6.43 -9.54
C GLN A 255 -2.85 6.09 -9.54
N THR A 256 -2.37 5.26 -10.47
CA THR A 256 -0.95 4.94 -10.57
C THR A 256 -0.11 6.14 -10.99
N VAL A 257 -0.55 6.93 -11.98
CA VAL A 257 0.20 8.14 -12.40
C VAL A 257 0.35 9.13 -11.25
N ILE A 258 -0.73 9.37 -10.48
CA ILE A 258 -0.67 10.23 -9.30
C ILE A 258 0.30 9.65 -8.26
N ASN A 259 0.20 8.35 -7.97
CA ASN A 259 1.06 7.68 -6.99
C ASN A 259 2.55 7.74 -7.36
N GLN A 260 2.89 7.57 -8.65
CA GLN A 260 4.27 7.69 -9.14
C GLN A 260 4.84 9.11 -8.99
N ASN A 261 3.97 10.12 -8.89
CA ASN A 261 4.37 11.52 -8.76
C ASN A 261 4.17 12.07 -7.33
N MET A 262 3.93 11.22 -6.33
CA MET A 262 3.74 11.63 -4.92
C MET A 262 4.98 12.23 -4.25
N SER A 263 6.14 12.20 -4.91
CA SER A 263 7.32 12.97 -4.46
C SER A 263 7.14 14.48 -4.66
N ASP A 264 6.21 14.91 -5.53
CA ASP A 264 5.82 16.31 -5.66
C ASP A 264 4.92 16.71 -4.49
N GLN A 265 5.35 17.74 -3.75
CA GLN A 265 4.67 18.17 -2.54
C GLN A 265 3.24 18.68 -2.79
N ILE A 266 2.96 19.27 -3.95
CA ILE A 266 1.62 19.78 -4.28
C ILE A 266 0.67 18.60 -4.52
N ILE A 267 1.12 17.59 -5.24
CA ILE A 267 0.36 16.36 -5.47
C ILE A 267 0.07 15.67 -4.13
N ALA A 268 1.12 15.45 -3.32
CA ALA A 268 0.99 14.79 -2.04
C ALA A 268 0.03 15.50 -1.08
N GLN A 269 0.14 16.83 -0.96
CA GLN A 269 -0.72 17.62 -0.07
C GLN A 269 -2.20 17.57 -0.47
N ASN A 270 -2.50 17.71 -1.77
CA ASN A 270 -3.89 17.67 -2.24
C ASN A 270 -4.54 16.31 -2.00
N ILE A 271 -3.83 15.23 -2.34
CA ILE A 271 -4.33 13.87 -2.16
C ILE A 271 -4.47 13.52 -0.67
N GLN A 272 -3.46 13.85 0.15
CA GLN A 272 -3.50 13.60 1.59
C GLN A 272 -4.63 14.36 2.29
N ALA A 273 -4.83 15.65 1.97
CA ALA A 273 -5.91 16.44 2.55
C ALA A 273 -7.30 15.84 2.26
N GLY A 274 -7.48 15.34 1.03
CA GLY A 274 -8.69 14.64 0.63
C GLY A 274 -8.91 13.35 1.41
N PHE A 275 -7.90 12.46 1.47
CA PHE A 275 -8.01 11.22 2.24
C PHE A 275 -8.19 11.45 3.75
N MET A 276 -7.58 12.47 4.33
CA MET A 276 -7.80 12.84 5.74
C MET A 276 -9.26 13.25 6.00
N SER A 277 -9.88 13.97 5.06
CA SER A 277 -11.29 14.35 5.16
C SER A 277 -12.21 13.13 5.11
N ILE A 278 -11.92 12.18 4.22
CA ILE A 278 -12.63 10.90 4.14
C ILE A 278 -12.45 10.09 5.42
N ALA A 279 -11.22 9.94 5.91
CA ALA A 279 -10.90 9.19 7.13
C ALA A 279 -11.58 9.78 8.37
N ALA A 280 -11.73 11.10 8.44
CA ALA A 280 -12.45 11.77 9.51
C ALA A 280 -13.96 11.42 9.51
N LYS A 281 -14.54 11.10 8.35
CA LYS A 281 -15.95 10.69 8.21
C LYS A 281 -16.16 9.18 8.33
N ALA A 282 -15.20 8.39 7.89
CA ALA A 282 -15.20 6.94 7.94
C ALA A 282 -13.90 6.44 8.59
N PRO A 283 -13.79 6.45 9.93
CA PRO A 283 -12.60 6.00 10.63
C PRO A 283 -12.51 4.47 10.56
N LEU A 284 -11.94 3.98 9.45
CA LEU A 284 -11.66 2.55 9.26
C LEU A 284 -10.42 2.09 10.04
N GLN A 285 -9.60 3.00 10.56
CA GLN A 285 -8.50 2.63 11.44
C GLN A 285 -9.05 2.23 12.80
N GLN A 286 -8.94 0.93 13.14
CA GLN A 286 -9.43 0.34 14.38
C GLN A 286 -8.86 1.06 15.61
N GLY A 287 -9.71 1.24 16.63
CA GLY A 287 -9.27 1.34 18.03
C GLY A 287 -8.98 -0.03 18.64
#